data_AF-A0A085EU32-F1
#
_entry.id   AF-A0A085EU32-F1
#
_cell.length_a   1.000
_cell.length_b   1.000
_cell.length_c   1.000
_cell.angle_alpha   90.00
_cell.angle_beta   90.00
_cell.angle_gamma   90.00
#
_symmetry.space_group_name_H-M   'P 1'
#
loop_
_entity.id
_entity.type
_entity.pdbx_description
1 polymer ?
#
loop_
_entity_poly.entity_id
_entity_poly.type
_entity_poly.pdbx_seq_one_letter_code
_entity_poly.pdbx_strand_id
1 'polypeptide(L)' 'MSKPAAFTQGDISKLLKGAKAAGATVTRVIIDRSGRIVADLGTPADDVPEQNEWDVVFDAQDKRPAKGRH' A
#
# COMPACT_ATOMS: atom_id res chain seq x y z
N MET A 1 6.44 -30.30 -28.39
CA MET A 1 5.66 -29.90 -27.19
C MET A 1 6.08 -28.48 -26.81
N SER A 2 5.13 -27.55 -26.69
CA SER A 2 5.41 -26.18 -26.22
C SER A 2 5.80 -26.24 -24.75
N LYS A 3 6.91 -25.58 -24.36
CA LYS A 3 7.31 -25.46 -22.95
C LYS A 3 6.20 -24.72 -22.20
N PRO A 4 5.77 -25.19 -21.02
CA PRO A 4 4.83 -24.44 -20.20
C PRO A 4 5.40 -23.04 -19.91
N ALA A 5 4.56 -22.02 -19.95
CA ALA A 5 4.96 -20.66 -19.62
C ALA A 5 5.49 -20.65 -18.18
N ALA A 6 6.79 -20.45 -18.03
CA ALA A 6 7.46 -20.39 -16.74
C ALA A 6 7.56 -18.91 -16.34
N PHE A 7 6.59 -18.45 -15.56
CA PHE A 7 6.65 -17.11 -14.97
C PHE A 7 7.71 -17.11 -13.88
N THR A 8 8.65 -16.18 -13.97
CA THR A 8 9.75 -16.10 -13.01
C THR A 8 9.51 -14.97 -12.01
N GLN A 9 10.17 -15.07 -10.86
CA GLN A 9 10.26 -13.95 -9.92
C GLN A 9 10.85 -12.70 -10.59
N GLY A 10 11.75 -12.87 -11.56
CA GLY A 10 12.34 -11.78 -12.33
C GLY A 10 11.31 -10.99 -13.14
N ASP A 11 10.31 -11.68 -13.71
CA ASP A 11 9.26 -11.04 -14.49
C ASP A 11 8.32 -10.24 -13.60
N ILE A 12 7.94 -10.80 -12.45
CA ILE A 12 7.16 -10.08 -11.43
C ILE A 12 7.93 -8.84 -10.93
N SER A 13 9.23 -8.99 -10.68
CA SER A 13 10.08 -7.88 -10.23
C SER A 13 10.14 -6.73 -11.24
N LYS A 14 10.20 -7.05 -12.55
CA LYS A 14 10.17 -6.03 -13.62
C LYS A 14 8.83 -5.31 -13.66
N LEU A 15 7.73 -6.06 -13.54
CA LEU A 15 6.38 -5.48 -13.51
C LEU A 15 6.21 -4.51 -12.35
N LEU A 16 6.60 -4.91 -11.13
CA LEU A 16 6.47 -4.07 -9.93
C LEU A 16 7.31 -2.80 -10.03
N LYS A 17 8.53 -2.91 -10.57
CA LYS A 17 9.39 -1.75 -10.83
C LYS A 17 8.78 -0.80 -11.86
N GLY A 18 8.20 -1.33 -12.92
CA GLY A 18 7.51 -0.54 -13.95
C GLY A 18 6.29 0.20 -13.39
N ALA A 19 5.45 -0.48 -12.62
CA ALA A 19 4.30 0.14 -11.96
C ALA A 19 4.72 1.24 -10.99
N LYS A 20 5.73 0.99 -10.15
CA LYS A 20 6.29 2.00 -9.24
C LYS A 20 6.84 3.22 -10.00
N ALA A 21 7.57 3.01 -11.10
CA ALA A 21 8.10 4.09 -11.93
C ALA A 21 6.98 4.91 -12.60
N ALA A 22 5.84 4.28 -12.89
CA ALA A 22 4.65 4.93 -13.41
C ALA A 22 3.79 5.61 -12.32
N GLY A 23 4.20 5.59 -11.05
CA GLY A 23 3.44 6.14 -9.93
C GLY A 23 2.17 5.34 -9.60
N ALA A 24 2.05 4.11 -10.11
CA ALA A 24 0.91 3.25 -9.87
C ALA A 24 1.23 2.22 -8.78
N THR A 25 0.25 1.95 -7.91
CA THR A 25 0.37 0.91 -6.90
C THR A 25 -0.24 -0.37 -7.44
N VAL A 26 0.53 -1.47 -7.47
CA VAL A 26 0.00 -2.78 -7.86
C VAL A 26 -0.78 -3.36 -6.69
N THR A 27 -2.06 -3.66 -6.90
CA THR A 27 -2.93 -4.29 -5.89
C THR A 27 -2.99 -5.81 -6.08
N ARG A 28 -2.89 -6.27 -7.33
CA ARG A 28 -2.96 -7.69 -7.66
C ARG A 28 -2.16 -8.00 -8.92
N VAL A 29 -1.53 -9.18 -8.95
CA VAL A 29 -0.91 -9.74 -10.15
C VAL A 29 -1.60 -11.05 -10.48
N ILE A 30 -2.03 -11.20 -11.73
CA ILE A 30 -2.70 -12.39 -12.26
C ILE A 30 -2.05 -12.82 -13.57
N ILE A 31 -2.15 -14.12 -13.85
CA ILE A 31 -1.83 -14.67 -15.18
C ILE A 31 -3.16 -14.83 -15.91
N ASP A 32 -3.33 -14.15 -17.03
CA ASP A 32 -4.55 -14.24 -17.81
C ASP A 32 -4.63 -15.58 -18.58
N ARG A 33 -5.78 -15.83 -19.22
CA ARG A 33 -5.99 -17.04 -20.03
C ARG A 33 -5.10 -17.11 -21.27
N SER A 34 -4.47 -16.01 -21.66
CA SER A 34 -3.49 -15.95 -22.76
C SER A 34 -2.06 -16.23 -22.29
N GLY A 35 -1.84 -16.42 -20.99
CA GLY A 35 -0.53 -16.65 -20.40
C GLY A 35 0.29 -15.36 -20.23
N ARG A 36 -0.35 -14.19 -20.18
CA ARG A 36 0.33 -12.92 -19.92
C ARG A 36 0.24 -12.57 -18.44
N ILE A 37 1.30 -11.95 -17.93
CA ILE A 37 1.27 -11.33 -16.60
C ILE A 37 0.51 -10.01 -16.73
N VAL A 38 -0.58 -9.89 -15.98
CA VAL A 38 -1.41 -8.68 -15.89
C VAL A 38 -1.42 -8.21 -14.45
N ALA A 39 -1.32 -6.90 -14.24
CA ALA A 39 -1.39 -6.29 -12.92
C ALA A 39 -2.60 -5.37 -12.84
N ASP A 40 -3.39 -5.57 -11.80
CA ASP A 40 -4.42 -4.63 -11.40
C ASP A 40 -3.73 -3.50 -10.63
N LEU A 41 -3.97 -2.28 -11.10
CA LEU A 41 -3.40 -1.07 -10.51
C LEU A 41 -4.49 -0.40 -9.67
N GLY A 42 -4.16 -0.07 -8.44
CA GLY A 42 -4.92 0.87 -7.63
C GLY A 42 -4.25 2.22 -7.66
N THR A 43 -5.05 3.29 -7.66
CA THR A 43 -4.58 4.55 -7.10
C THR A 43 -4.24 4.31 -5.63
N PRO A 44 -3.10 4.80 -5.11
CA PRO A 44 -3.02 5.01 -3.68
C PRO A 44 -4.23 5.89 -3.37
N ALA A 45 -5.19 5.37 -2.60
CA ALA A 45 -6.08 6.28 -1.91
C ALA A 45 -5.15 7.22 -1.14
N ASP A 46 -5.33 8.52 -1.31
CA ASP A 46 -4.85 9.50 -0.34
C ASP A 46 -5.63 9.25 0.97
N ASP A 47 -5.47 8.06 1.56
CA ASP A 47 -5.87 7.75 2.92
C ASP A 47 -4.81 8.42 3.79
N VAL A 48 -4.87 9.76 3.83
CA VAL A 48 -4.46 10.48 5.02
C VAL A 48 -5.31 9.84 6.12
N PRO A 49 -4.71 9.13 7.10
CA PRO A 49 -5.50 8.58 8.18
C PRO A 49 -6.27 9.75 8.79
N GLU A 50 -7.59 9.69 8.76
CA GLU A 50 -8.44 10.66 9.45
C GLU A 50 -7.89 10.76 10.88
N GLN A 51 -7.45 11.96 11.26
CA GLN A 51 -6.82 12.18 12.56
C GLN A 51 -7.77 11.66 13.63
N ASN A 52 -7.33 10.65 14.38
CA ASN A 52 -8.16 9.99 15.38
C ASN A 52 -8.61 11.04 16.41
N GLU A 53 -9.93 11.19 16.57
CA GLU A 53 -10.54 12.18 17.46
C GLU A 53 -10.08 12.00 18.93
N TRP A 54 -9.68 10.78 19.30
CA TRP A 54 -9.19 10.47 20.64
C TRP A 54 -7.77 10.97 20.90
N ASP A 55 -6.94 11.12 19.85
CA ASP A 55 -5.58 11.64 19.98
C ASP A 55 -5.60 13.13 20.40
N VAL A 56 -6.60 13.89 19.93
CA VAL A 56 -6.83 15.29 20.33
C VAL A 56 -7.13 15.42 21.82
N VAL A 57 -7.92 14.49 22.37
CA VAL A 57 -8.31 14.50 23.78
C VAL A 57 -7.14 14.12 24.67
N PHE A 58 -6.33 13.14 24.25
CA PHE A 58 -5.15 12.70 24.99
C PHE A 58 -4.10 13.83 25.08
N ASP A 59 -3.78 14.47 23.96
CA ASP A 59 -2.82 15.58 23.91
C ASP A 59 -3.28 16.81 24.71
N ALA A 60 -4.60 17.02 24.83
CA ALA A 60 -5.17 18.09 25.65
C ALA A 60 -5.03 17.84 27.16
N GLN A 61 -4.92 16.58 27.60
CA GLN A 61 -4.72 16.24 29.01
C GLN A 61 -3.29 16.45 29.46
N ASP A 62 -2.31 16.20 28.58
CA ASP A 62 -0.88 16.36 28.89
C ASP A 62 -0.48 17.83 29.14
N LYS A 63 -1.28 18.78 28.64
CA LYS A 63 -1.10 20.23 28.87
C LYS A 63 -1.70 20.75 30.17
N ARG A 64 -2.32 19.91 31.00
CA ARG A 64 -2.87 20.36 32.29
C ARG A 64 -1.76 20.42 33.34
N PRO A 65 -1.43 21.59 33.90
CA PRO A 65 -0.47 21.65 34.99
C PRO A 65 -1.02 20.86 36.17
N ALA A 66 -0.21 19.91 36.67
CA ALA A 66 -0.54 19.09 37.83
C ALA A 66 -0.93 20.02 38.99
N LYS A 67 -2.22 19.99 39.36
CA LYS A 67 -2.74 20.78 40.46
C LYS A 67 -2.09 20.28 41.75
N GLY A 68 -1.18 21.09 42.29
CA GLY A 68 -0.50 20.85 43.55
C GLY A 68 -1.49 20.49 44.66
N ARG A 69 -1.20 19.38 45.33
CA ARG A 69 -1.95 18.86 46.47
C ARG A 69 -1.44 19.59 47.72
N HIS A 70 -2.29 20.43 48.31
CA HIS A 70 -2.07 21.00 49.65
C HIS A 70 -2.27 19.94 50.73
#